data_AF-A0A356K053-F1
#
_entry.id   AF-A0A356K053-F1
#
_cell.length_a   1.000
_cell.length_b   1.000
_cell.length_c   1.000
_cell.angle_alpha   90.00
_cell.angle_beta   90.00
_cell.angle_gamma   90.00
#
_symmetry.space_group_name_H-M   'P 1'
#
loop_
_entity.id
_entity.type
_entity.pdbx_description
1 polymer ?
#
loop_
_entity_poly.entity_id
_entity_poly.type
_entity_poly.pdbx_seq_one_letter_code
_entity_poly.pdbx_strand_id
1 'polypeptide(L)' 'QLKTGDKVYFEEKKGKVYIANASQIALANAQNQMQGEAEKAGFQTEEDVVAYIKELRKTR' A
#
# COMPACT_ATOMS: atom_id res chain seq x y z
N GLN A 1 -9.42 16.18 -2.17
CA GLN A 1 -10.19 17.02 -1.24
C GLN A 1 -11.02 16.13 -0.32
N LEU A 2 -11.17 16.52 0.94
CA LEU A 2 -12.04 15.84 1.93
C LEU A 2 -13.51 15.98 1.53
N LYS A 3 -14.29 14.91 1.69
CA LYS A 3 -15.73 14.86 1.40
C LYS A 3 -16.52 14.44 2.64
N THR A 4 -17.79 14.80 2.68
CA THR A 4 -18.71 14.37 3.74
C THR A 4 -18.75 12.84 3.82
N GLY A 5 -18.55 12.30 5.03
CA GLY A 5 -18.47 10.85 5.28
C GLY A 5 -17.04 10.28 5.32
N ASP A 6 -16.02 11.08 4.99
CA ASP A 6 -14.63 10.66 5.08
C ASP A 6 -14.16 10.50 6.52
N LYS A 7 -13.39 9.45 6.78
CA LYS A 7 -12.60 9.34 8.01
C LYS A 7 -11.45 10.33 7.95
N VAL A 8 -11.25 11.09 9.03
CA VAL A 8 -10.23 12.14 9.11
C VAL A 8 -9.01 11.67 9.90
N TYR A 9 -7.83 12.09 9.45
CA TYR A 9 -6.55 11.93 10.11
C TYR A 9 -5.99 13.31 10.43
N PHE A 10 -5.49 13.50 11.65
CA PHE A 10 -4.91 14.74 12.11
C PHE A 10 -3.39 14.59 12.18
N GLU A 11 -2.67 15.47 11.47
CA GLU A 11 -1.20 15.53 11.51
C GLU A 11 -0.77 16.93 11.95
N GLU A 12 0.05 17.02 13.00
CA GLU A 12 0.66 18.28 13.40
C GLU A 12 2.04 18.43 12.76
N LYS A 13 2.26 19.53 12.05
CA LYS A 13 3.57 19.85 11.46
C LYS A 13 3.89 21.32 11.69
N LYS A 14 4.98 21.59 12.43
CA LYS A 14 5.46 22.94 12.74
C LYS A 14 4.38 23.84 13.38
N GLY A 15 3.60 23.29 14.33
CA GLY A 15 2.55 24.02 15.04
C GLY A 15 1.27 24.26 14.22
N LYS A 16 1.14 23.65 13.03
CA LYS A 16 -0.09 23.68 12.22
C LYS A 16 -0.71 22.28 12.19
N VAL A 17 -2.00 22.20 12.44
CA VAL A 17 -2.78 20.95 12.35
C VAL A 17 -3.35 20.83 10.93
N TYR A 18 -3.04 19.72 10.27
CA TYR A 18 -3.55 19.36 8.95
C TYR A 18 -4.57 18.24 9.09
N ILE A 19 -5.72 18.41 8.43
CA ILE A 19 -6.78 17.41 8.37
C ILE A 19 -6.70 16.75 7.00
N ALA A 20 -6.47 15.44 6.98
CA ALA A 20 -6.36 14.64 5.76
C ALA A 20 -7.38 13.49 5.77
N ASN A 21 -7.67 12.95 4.59
CA ASN A 21 -8.48 11.74 4.49
C ASN A 21 -7.67 10.54 4.98
N ALA A 22 -8.11 9.91 6.07
CA ALA A 22 -7.38 8.83 6.74
C ALA A 22 -7.21 7.60 5.83
N SER A 23 -8.21 7.27 5.02
CA SER A 23 -8.16 6.13 4.10
C SER A 23 -7.08 6.33 3.02
N GLN A 24 -6.97 7.54 2.46
CA GLN A 24 -5.94 7.86 1.48
C GLN A 24 -4.54 7.80 2.08
N ILE A 25 -4.36 8.31 3.31
CA ILE A 25 -3.06 8.24 4.03
C ILE A 25 -2.69 6.78 4.31
N ALA A 26 -3.63 5.97 4.78
CA ALA A 26 -3.38 4.56 5.06
C ALA A 26 -2.98 3.79 3.79
N LEU A 27 -3.69 4.00 2.67
CA LEU A 27 -3.38 3.38 1.39
C LEU A 27 -2.00 3.81 0.86
N ALA A 28 -1.69 5.11 0.92
CA ALA A 28 -0.38 5.62 0.51
C ALA A 28 0.76 5.03 1.36
N ASN A 29 0.56 4.93 2.68
CA ASN A 29 1.53 4.30 3.57
C ASN A 29 1.72 2.81 3.28
N ALA A 30 0.64 2.09 2.95
CA ALA A 30 0.73 0.69 2.54
C ALA A 30 1.51 0.55 1.22
N GLN A 31 1.21 1.37 0.22
CA GLN A 31 1.92 1.37 -1.07
C GLN A 31 3.42 1.67 -0.89
N ASN A 32 3.77 2.67 -0.08
CA ASN A 32 5.17 3.00 0.21
C ASN A 32 5.91 1.84 0.88
N GLN A 33 5.25 1.13 1.80
CA GLN A 33 5.83 -0.05 2.45
C GLN A 33 5.98 -1.25 1.52
N MET A 34 5.14 -1.36 0.49
CA MET A 34 5.22 -2.43 -0.52
C MET A 34 6.26 -2.15 -1.61
N GLN A 35 6.86 -0.96 -1.64
CA GLN A 35 7.86 -0.61 -2.64
C GLN A 35 9.11 -1.50 -2.52
N GLY A 36 9.49 -2.16 -3.62
CA GLY A 36 10.64 -3.05 -3.67
C GLY A 36 10.44 -4.42 -3.00
N GLU A 37 9.27 -4.70 -2.41
CA GLU A 37 9.00 -6.00 -1.80
C GLU A 37 8.94 -7.14 -2.84
N ALA A 38 8.52 -6.83 -4.07
CA ALA A 38 8.57 -7.79 -5.18
C ALA A 38 10.02 -8.23 -5.48
N GLU A 39 10.94 -7.27 -5.58
CA GLU A 39 12.36 -7.54 -5.82
C GLU A 39 12.99 -8.33 -4.66
N LYS A 40 12.67 -7.98 -3.41
CA LYS A 40 13.12 -8.73 -2.22
C LYS A 40 12.61 -10.16 -2.19
N ALA A 41 11.38 -10.37 -2.66
CA ALA A 41 10.78 -11.69 -2.79
C ALA A 41 11.29 -12.47 -4.02
N GLY A 42 12.17 -11.88 -4.83
CA GLY A 42 12.76 -12.51 -6.01
C GLY A 42 11.88 -12.43 -7.27
N PHE A 43 10.84 -11.59 -7.27
CA PHE A 43 9.99 -11.34 -8.43
C PHE A 43 10.51 -10.12 -9.20
N GLN A 44 10.93 -10.33 -10.45
CA GLN A 44 11.40 -9.27 -11.33
C GLN A 44 10.41 -8.98 -12.45
N THR A 45 9.64 -9.99 -12.88
CA THR A 45 8.64 -9.85 -13.93
C THR A 45 7.27 -10.40 -13.53
N GLU A 46 6.26 -10.10 -14.34
CA GLU A 46 4.91 -10.66 -14.16
C GLU A 46 4.91 -12.19 -14.33
N GLU A 47 5.75 -12.73 -15.20
CA GLU A 47 5.89 -14.16 -15.43
C GLU A 47 6.37 -14.89 -14.18
N ASP A 48 7.27 -14.30 -13.38
CA ASP A 48 7.76 -14.89 -12.13
C ASP A 48 6.60 -15.09 -11.14
N VAL A 49 5.70 -14.12 -11.05
CA VAL A 49 4.50 -14.17 -10.21
C VAL A 49 3.53 -15.23 -10.72
N VAL A 50 3.31 -15.29 -12.04
CA VAL A 50 2.44 -16.30 -12.66
C VAL A 50 2.97 -17.71 -12.42
N ALA A 51 4.27 -17.93 -12.54
CA ALA A 51 4.91 -19.21 -12.25
C ALA A 51 4.74 -19.60 -10.78
N TYR A 52 4.99 -18.67 -9.86
CA TYR A 52 4.82 -18.89 -8.43
C TYR A 52 3.39 -19.28 -8.04
N ILE A 53 2.39 -18.59 -8.57
CA ILE A 53 0.97 -18.92 -8.31
C ILE A 53 0.59 -20.29 -8.89
N LYS A 54 1.14 -20.66 -10.06
CA LYS A 54 0.91 -22.00 -10.65
C LYS A 54 1.47 -23.09 -9.75
N GLU A 55 2.67 -22.93 -9.21
CA GLU A 55 3.26 -23.90 -8.28
C GLU A 55 2.46 -23.99 -6.96
N LEU A 56 2.10 -22.86 -6.36
CA LEU A 56 1.28 -22.83 -5.14
C LEU A 56 -0.05 -23.58 -5.28
N ARG A 57 -0.70 -23.48 -6.45
CA ARG A 57 -1.96 -24.18 -6.73
C ARG A 57 -1.80 -25.67 -6.97
N LYS A 58 -0.62 -26.15 -7.38
CA LYS A 58 -0.33 -27.59 -7.53
C LYS A 58 -0.06 -28.27 -6.19
N THR A 59 0.50 -27.52 -5.23
CA THR A 59 0.76 -27.99 -3.86
C THR A 59 -0.49 -28.03 -2.96
N ARG A 60 -1.67 -27.69 -3.48
CA ARG A 60 -2.93 -27.61 -2.74
C ARG A 60 -3.94 -28.60 -3.29
#